data_AF-A0A7S1QW60-F1
#
_entry.id   AF-A0A7S1QW60-F1
#
_cell.length_a   1.000
_cell.length_b   1.000
_cell.length_c   1.000
_cell.angle_alpha   90.00
_cell.angle_beta   90.00
_cell.angle_gamma   90.00
#
_symmetry.space_group_name_H-M   'P 1'
#
loop_
_entity.id
_entity.type
_entity.pdbx_description
1 polymer ?
#
loop_
_entity_poly.entity_id
_entity_poly.type
_entity_poly.pdbx_seq_one_letter_code
_entity_poly.pdbx_strand_id
1 'polypeptide(L)'
;YVWGVAYHWYGDARFEAWPPRATVCFEDRQRDGAPFFELRACAGFDNVRQVAALRPDKHLLFTEGCQELGGRPLSAVLGTWKLGERYAMNIIADLNSGCEGWIDWNLCLDETGGPNHVGNL
;
A
#
# COMPACT_ATOMS: atom_id res chain seq x y z
N TYR A 1 26.01 9.68 10.70
CA TYR A 1 24.83 9.36 11.53
C TYR A 1 23.62 9.35 10.61
N VAL A 2 22.81 8.29 10.63
CA VAL A 2 21.58 8.18 9.84
C VAL A 2 20.40 8.37 10.80
N TRP A 3 19.48 9.28 10.49
CA TRP A 3 18.34 9.62 11.34
C TRP A 3 17.20 8.59 11.25
N GLY A 4 16.92 8.11 10.03
CA GLY A 4 15.83 7.16 9.78
C GLY A 4 15.97 6.44 8.45
N VAL A 5 14.96 5.64 8.11
CA VAL A 5 14.82 4.93 6.85
C VAL A 5 13.55 5.42 6.16
N ALA A 6 13.72 5.92 4.93
CA ALA A 6 12.61 6.25 4.04
C ALA A 6 12.33 5.06 3.12
N TYR A 7 11.06 4.79 2.84
CA TYR A 7 10.65 3.75 1.90
C TYR A 7 9.41 4.18 1.10
N HIS A 8 9.23 3.54 -0.04
CA HIS A 8 8.15 3.76 -0.98
C HIS A 8 7.85 2.46 -1.71
N TRP A 9 6.65 2.33 -2.27
CA TRP A 9 6.30 1.20 -3.11
C TRP A 9 5.14 1.58 -4.05
N TYR A 10 5.13 0.98 -5.24
CA TYR A 10 4.16 1.25 -6.29
C TYR A 10 3.40 -0.03 -6.56
N GLY A 11 2.13 -0.07 -6.16
CA GLY A 11 1.34 -1.28 -6.37
C GLY A 11 0.34 -1.57 -5.28
N ASP A 12 -0.01 -2.85 -5.11
CA ASP A 12 -0.89 -3.31 -4.05
C ASP A 12 -0.14 -4.21 -3.06
N ALA A 13 0.11 -3.72 -1.84
CA ALA A 13 0.87 -4.44 -0.83
C ALA A 13 0.17 -5.74 -0.40
N ARG A 14 -1.11 -5.91 -0.75
CA ARG A 14 -1.87 -7.15 -0.60
C ARG A 14 -1.52 -8.24 -1.62
N PHE A 15 -0.81 -7.90 -2.69
CA PHE A 15 -0.49 -8.83 -3.78
C PHE A 15 0.99 -8.84 -4.15
N GLU A 16 1.76 -7.90 -3.62
CA GLU A 16 3.18 -7.71 -3.94
C GLU A 16 4.07 -8.24 -2.83
N ALA A 17 4.41 -9.53 -2.96
CA ALA A 17 5.57 -10.09 -2.33
C ALA A 17 6.39 -10.84 -3.38
N TRP A 18 7.64 -10.41 -3.52
CA TRP A 18 8.75 -11.27 -3.87
C TRP A 18 9.30 -11.79 -2.53
N PRO A 19 9.20 -13.09 -2.17
CA PRO A 19 8.97 -14.30 -2.98
C PRO A 19 7.50 -14.84 -2.90
N PRO A 20 7.12 -15.95 -3.58
CA PRO A 20 5.76 -16.19 -4.09
C PRO A 20 4.69 -16.49 -3.03
N ARG A 21 3.43 -16.27 -3.45
CA ARG A 21 2.12 -16.39 -2.77
C ARG A 21 1.84 -17.70 -2.01
N ALA A 22 2.67 -18.08 -1.05
CA ALA A 22 2.38 -19.17 -0.15
C ALA A 22 2.45 -18.66 1.30
N THR A 23 1.48 -19.09 2.09
CA THR A 23 1.34 -18.89 3.55
C THR A 23 0.90 -17.51 4.05
N VAL A 24 -0.41 -17.29 4.03
CA VAL A 24 -1.11 -16.47 5.03
C VAL A 24 -2.39 -17.21 5.43
N CYS A 25 -2.57 -17.51 6.73
CA CYS A 25 -3.76 -18.13 7.31
C CYS A 25 -4.27 -17.24 8.45
N PHE A 26 -5.44 -16.60 8.36
CA PHE A 26 -6.20 -16.13 9.53
C PHE A 26 -7.72 -16.04 9.25
N GLU A 27 -8.50 -16.31 10.30
CA GLU A 27 -9.98 -16.27 10.37
C GLU A 27 -10.52 -14.83 10.54
N ASP A 28 -11.75 -14.58 10.08
CA ASP A 28 -12.46 -13.32 10.30
C ASP A 28 -13.76 -13.53 11.11
N ARG A 29 -14.06 -12.59 12.01
CA ARG A 29 -15.34 -12.53 12.75
C ARG A 29 -16.29 -11.60 12.00
N GLN A 30 -17.38 -12.22 11.55
CA GLN A 30 -18.65 -11.64 11.09
C GLN A 30 -18.76 -11.26 9.61
N ARG A 31 -19.12 -12.27 8.80
CA ARG A 31 -20.34 -12.20 8.00
C ARG A 31 -20.91 -13.60 7.75
N ASP A 32 -22.07 -13.87 8.33
CA ASP A 32 -23.07 -14.82 7.85
C ASP A 32 -22.66 -16.30 7.65
N GLY A 33 -21.59 -16.76 8.30
CA GLY A 33 -21.24 -18.19 8.35
C GLY A 33 -20.80 -18.80 7.01
N ALA A 34 -20.53 -17.97 6.00
CA ALA A 34 -19.99 -18.42 4.72
C ALA A 34 -18.46 -18.19 4.69
N PRO A 35 -17.64 -19.21 4.41
CA PRO A 35 -16.21 -19.01 4.21
C PRO A 35 -16.00 -18.22 2.92
N PHE A 36 -15.40 -17.04 3.02
CA PHE A 36 -14.83 -16.32 1.88
C PHE A 36 -13.31 -16.33 2.00
N PHE A 37 -12.62 -16.54 0.88
CA PHE A 37 -11.16 -16.42 0.80
C PHE A 37 -10.82 -14.96 0.47
N GLU A 38 -10.41 -14.19 1.48
CA GLU A 38 -9.83 -12.87 1.25
C GLU A 38 -8.31 -13.01 1.15
N LEU A 39 -7.75 -12.74 -0.04
CA LEU A 39 -6.30 -12.54 -0.16
C LEU A 39 -5.94 -11.23 0.57
N ARG A 40 -5.59 -11.33 1.84
CA ARG A 40 -4.83 -10.29 2.55
C ARG A 40 -3.36 -10.71 2.52
N ALA A 41 -2.51 -10.14 1.66
CA ALA A 41 -1.07 -10.37 1.86
C ALA A 41 -0.61 -9.67 3.13
N CYS A 42 -0.07 -10.46 4.04
CA CYS A 42 0.63 -9.98 5.22
C CYS A 42 2.10 -9.67 4.92
N ALA A 43 2.68 -10.28 3.87
CA ALA A 43 4.13 -10.21 3.63
C ALA A 43 4.65 -8.81 3.28
N GLY A 44 3.89 -7.99 2.53
CA GLY A 44 4.28 -6.62 2.22
C GLY A 44 4.35 -5.72 3.47
N PHE A 45 3.37 -5.87 4.36
CA PHE A 45 3.29 -5.12 5.61
C PHE A 45 4.31 -5.57 6.66
N ASP A 46 4.67 -6.86 6.66
CA ASP A 46 5.64 -7.40 7.60
C ASP A 46 7.06 -6.86 7.38
N ASN A 47 7.40 -6.39 6.19
CA ASN A 47 8.72 -5.82 5.92
C ASN A 47 8.97 -4.57 6.77
N VAL A 48 7.99 -3.69 6.90
CA VAL A 48 8.10 -2.47 7.74
C VAL A 48 8.35 -2.87 9.19
N ARG A 49 7.59 -3.85 9.69
CA ARG A 49 7.74 -4.39 11.05
C ARG A 49 9.12 -5.03 11.26
N GLN A 50 9.63 -5.76 10.28
CA GLN A 50 10.97 -6.35 10.34
C GLN A 50 12.06 -5.29 10.39
N VAL A 51 11.95 -4.23 9.58
CA VAL A 51 12.90 -3.11 9.62
C VAL A 51 12.85 -2.40 10.97
N ALA A 52 11.65 -2.12 11.51
CA ALA A 52 11.47 -1.53 12.83
C ALA A 52 12.10 -2.38 13.94
N ALA A 53 11.94 -3.71 13.87
CA ALA A 53 12.53 -4.64 14.82
C ALA A 53 14.06 -4.75 14.71
N LEU A 54 14.60 -4.70 13.49
CA LEU A 54 16.04 -4.71 13.24
C LEU A 54 16.70 -3.40 13.67
N ARG A 55 16.02 -2.28 13.49
CA ARG A 55 16.53 -0.92 13.72
C ARG A 55 15.56 -0.08 14.56
N PRO A 56 15.32 -0.44 15.84
CA PRO A 56 14.43 0.31 16.72
C PRO A 56 14.97 1.72 17.04
N ASP A 57 16.22 2.01 16.70
CA ASP A 57 16.88 3.31 16.85
C ASP A 57 16.67 4.26 15.66
N LYS A 58 15.83 3.89 14.68
CA LYS A 58 15.64 4.63 13.43
C LYS A 58 14.16 4.91 13.21
N HIS A 59 13.86 6.14 12.83
CA HIS A 59 12.53 6.55 12.39
C HIS A 59 12.21 5.93 11.02
N LEU A 60 10.95 5.53 10.81
CA LEU A 60 10.48 5.02 9.52
C LEU A 60 9.48 6.00 8.92
N LEU A 61 9.70 6.38 7.66
CA LEU A 61 8.81 7.29 6.94
C LEU A 61 8.45 6.70 5.58
N PHE A 62 7.16 6.56 5.30
CA PHE A 62 6.69 6.27 3.97
C PHE A 62 6.67 7.56 3.15
N THR A 63 7.43 7.60 2.06
CA THR A 63 7.69 8.84 1.32
C THR A 63 6.91 8.99 0.02
N GLU A 64 6.39 7.89 -0.54
CA GLU A 64 5.70 7.95 -1.83
C GLU A 64 4.89 6.69 -2.12
N GLY A 65 3.65 6.87 -2.58
CA GLY A 65 2.83 5.84 -3.20
C GLY A 65 1.84 6.47 -4.17
N CYS A 66 1.38 5.71 -5.16
CA CYS A 66 0.36 6.18 -6.10
C CYS A 66 -0.56 5.03 -6.56
N GLN A 67 -1.67 5.40 -7.17
CA GLN A 67 -2.58 4.46 -7.83
C GLN A 67 -2.67 4.79 -9.32
N GLU A 68 -2.06 3.95 -10.14
CA GLU A 68 -2.05 4.12 -11.59
C GLU A 68 -3.43 3.82 -12.19
N LEU A 69 -3.84 4.63 -13.18
CA LEU A 69 -4.99 4.31 -14.02
C LEU A 69 -4.69 3.10 -14.92
N GLY A 70 -3.42 2.86 -15.27
CA GLY A 70 -2.99 1.69 -16.04
C GLY A 70 -3.76 1.57 -17.36
N GLY A 71 -3.90 2.69 -18.08
CA GLY A 71 -4.65 2.80 -19.33
C GLY A 71 -6.18 2.74 -19.20
N ARG A 72 -6.74 2.57 -17.99
CA ARG A 72 -8.18 2.62 -17.76
C ARG A 72 -8.68 4.07 -17.86
N PRO A 73 -9.90 4.31 -18.39
CA PRO A 73 -10.49 5.64 -18.31
C PRO A 73 -10.76 6.00 -16.85
N LEU A 74 -10.67 7.28 -16.51
CA LEU A 74 -10.95 7.81 -15.18
C LEU A 74 -12.33 7.35 -14.64
N SER A 75 -13.32 7.24 -15.53
CA SER A 75 -14.66 6.73 -15.20
C SER A 75 -14.69 5.30 -14.65
N ALA A 76 -13.66 4.49 -14.89
CA ALA A 76 -13.57 3.13 -14.35
C ALA A 76 -13.17 3.10 -12.86
N VAL A 77 -12.61 4.20 -12.34
CA VAL A 77 -12.18 4.31 -10.93
C VAL A 77 -13.03 5.30 -10.14
N LEU A 78 -13.57 6.33 -10.79
CA LEU A 78 -14.48 7.28 -10.15
C LEU A 78 -15.75 6.58 -9.64
N GLY A 79 -16.17 6.94 -8.43
CA GLY A 79 -17.34 6.35 -7.78
C GLY A 79 -17.09 4.95 -7.18
N THR A 80 -15.85 4.44 -7.22
CA THR A 80 -15.48 3.18 -6.57
C THR A 80 -14.76 3.43 -5.24
N TRP A 81 -14.99 2.57 -4.24
CA TRP A 81 -14.27 2.62 -2.96
C TRP A 81 -12.93 1.90 -2.96
N LYS A 82 -12.64 1.11 -4.01
CA LYS A 82 -11.49 0.20 -4.05
C LYS A 82 -10.14 0.89 -3.84
N LEU A 83 -9.97 2.09 -4.39
CA LEU A 83 -8.73 2.86 -4.22
C LEU A 83 -8.60 3.38 -2.78
N GLY A 84 -9.67 3.94 -2.22
CA GLY A 84 -9.69 4.40 -0.84
C GLY A 84 -9.43 3.28 0.16
N GLU A 85 -10.04 2.11 -0.04
CA GLU A 85 -9.79 0.90 0.78
C GLU A 85 -8.33 0.47 0.70
N ARG A 86 -7.72 0.47 -0.50
CA ARG A 86 -6.29 0.14 -0.67
C ARG A 86 -5.40 1.13 0.08
N TYR A 87 -5.59 2.44 -0.09
CA TYR A 87 -4.87 3.46 0.67
C TYR A 87 -5.01 3.27 2.18
N ALA A 88 -6.25 3.12 2.66
CA ALA A 88 -6.53 2.97 4.08
C ALA A 88 -5.86 1.73 4.67
N MET A 89 -5.93 0.59 3.98
CA MET A 89 -5.27 -0.64 4.42
C MET A 89 -3.75 -0.44 4.57
N ASN A 90 -3.11 0.20 3.59
CA ASN A 90 -1.66 0.43 3.62
C ASN A 90 -1.25 1.40 4.73
N ILE A 91 -1.94 2.53 4.83
CA ILE A 91 -1.67 3.54 5.87
C ILE A 91 -1.80 2.90 7.25
N ILE A 92 -2.90 2.17 7.51
CA ILE A 92 -3.14 1.53 8.80
C ILE A 92 -2.08 0.47 9.09
N ALA A 93 -1.71 -0.36 8.10
CA ALA A 93 -0.73 -1.42 8.29
C ALA A 93 0.68 -0.87 8.57
N ASP A 94 1.09 0.17 7.86
CA ASP A 94 2.39 0.83 8.02
C ASP A 94 2.50 1.51 9.38
N LEU A 95 1.49 2.30 9.77
CA LEU A 95 1.46 2.98 11.07
C LEU A 95 1.47 1.98 12.23
N ASN A 96 0.75 0.85 12.11
CA ASN A 96 0.78 -0.23 13.09
C ASN A 96 2.09 -1.04 13.10
N SER A 97 3.00 -0.78 12.16
CA SER A 97 4.28 -1.47 12.01
C SER A 97 5.49 -0.60 12.35
N GLY A 98 5.26 0.61 12.87
CA GLY A 98 6.31 1.54 13.30
C GLY A 98 6.64 2.64 12.30
N CYS A 99 5.86 2.77 11.22
CA CYS A 99 5.91 3.95 10.36
C CYS A 99 5.34 5.17 11.08
N GLU A 100 5.99 6.32 10.92
CA GLU A 100 5.65 7.56 11.64
C GLU A 100 4.96 8.60 10.75
N GLY A 101 4.87 8.34 9.44
CA GLY A 101 4.21 9.24 8.50
C GLY A 101 4.04 8.64 7.12
N TRP A 102 3.09 9.20 6.36
CA TRP A 102 2.71 8.70 5.04
C TRP A 102 2.53 9.87 4.08
N ILE A 103 3.23 9.82 2.95
CA ILE A 103 3.24 10.87 1.93
C ILE A 103 2.78 10.27 0.61
N ASP A 104 1.69 10.81 0.06
CA ASP A 104 1.18 10.46 -1.27
C ASP A 104 2.02 11.09 -2.37
N TRP A 105 1.88 10.60 -3.60
CA TRP A 105 2.69 11.09 -4.72
C TRP A 105 2.24 12.44 -5.29
N ASN A 106 1.16 12.45 -6.07
CA ASN A 106 0.63 13.67 -6.69
C ASN A 106 -0.63 14.13 -5.97
N LEU A 107 -0.62 15.34 -5.41
CA LEU A 107 -1.81 15.91 -4.76
C LEU A 107 -2.98 16.06 -5.72
N CYS A 108 -2.69 16.47 -6.96
CA CYS A 108 -3.67 16.65 -8.02
C CYS A 108 -3.06 16.28 -9.37
N LEU A 109 -3.88 15.71 -10.25
CA LEU A 109 -3.58 15.43 -11.65
C LEU A 109 -4.76 15.88 -12.52
N ASP A 110 -4.54 16.01 -13.82
CA ASP A 110 -5.64 16.15 -14.78
C ASP A 110 -6.41 14.83 -14.97
N GLU A 111 -7.50 14.87 -15.74
CA GLU A 111 -8.37 13.71 -15.97
C GLU A 111 -7.69 12.55 -16.73
N THR A 112 -6.52 12.80 -17.31
CA THR A 112 -5.70 11.82 -18.03
C THR A 112 -4.58 11.23 -17.16
N GLY A 113 -4.44 11.67 -15.91
CA GLY A 113 -3.34 11.29 -15.02
C GLY A 113 -2.05 12.10 -15.22
N GLY A 114 -2.11 13.21 -15.96
CA GLY A 114 -0.97 14.05 -16.31
C GLY A 114 -0.96 15.42 -15.64
N PRO A 115 -0.10 16.34 -16.11
CA PRO A 115 0.86 16.17 -17.21
C PRO A 115 2.10 15.37 -16.80
N ASN A 116 2.53 14.43 -17.65
CA ASN A 116 3.75 13.66 -17.43
C ASN A 116 4.71 13.80 -18.63
N HIS A 117 5.92 14.30 -18.39
CA HIS A 117 6.90 14.63 -19.45
C HIS A 117 7.43 13.42 -20.24
N VAL A 118 7.35 12.21 -19.69
CA VAL A 118 7.70 10.95 -20.38
C VAL A 118 6.48 10.12 -20.78
N GLY A 119 5.26 10.65 -20.56
CA GLY A 119 4.03 9.94 -20.89
C GLY A 119 3.77 8.72 -20.01
N ASN A 120 4.32 8.68 -18.80
CA ASN A 120 4.00 7.65 -17.81
C ASN A 120 2.68 8.00 -17.11
N LEU A 121 1.56 7.66 -17.76
CA LEU A 121 0.17 7.95 -17.35
C LEU A 121 -0.53 6.70 -16.80
#